data_AF-A0A950I0A1-F1
#
_entry.id   AF-A0A950I0A1-F1
#
_cell.length_a   1.000
_cell.length_b   1.000
_cell.length_c   1.000
_cell.angle_alpha   90.00
_cell.angle_beta   90.00
_cell.angle_gamma   90.00
#
_symmetry.space_group_name_H-M   'P 1'
#
loop_
_entity.id
_entity.type
_entity.pdbx_description
1 polymer ?
#
loop_
_entity_poly.entity_id
_entity_poly.type
_entity_poly.pdbx_seq_one_letter_code
_entity_poly.pdbx_strand_id
1 'polypeptide(L)'
;MRFQRPLQLLTLAAAAALATAPALADEHHDRYVQGRMVLDARYHHDHYYPAVGFFAPVVPRGSVSIVFGGGSYWYGGGVWYRPWNGGFRVIVPPVGVIVPVLPDAFVTLRVGGLPYYYANGVYYQPAPGGYAVVTAPPQADQAVAQPSPPPAPPRPEPIVYPRNGQPPAQQEADMRACNSWAATQPASANDASVFSRAVEACMDGRGYTMR
;
A
#
# COMPACT_ATOMS: atom_id res chain seq x y z
N MET A 1 -70.80 -31.62 -54.12
CA MET A 1 -70.44 -30.68 -53.03
C MET A 1 -69.16 -29.94 -53.41
N ARG A 2 -69.09 -28.67 -52.99
CA ARG A 2 -68.07 -27.61 -53.19
C ARG A 2 -66.62 -28.11 -53.22
N PHE A 3 -65.85 -27.78 -54.25
CA PHE A 3 -65.06 -26.54 -54.50
C PHE A 3 -63.71 -26.48 -53.77
N GLN A 4 -62.70 -26.51 -54.64
CA GLN A 4 -61.27 -26.30 -54.55
C GLN A 4 -60.89 -24.91 -54.01
N ARG A 5 -59.81 -24.81 -53.22
CA ARG A 5 -58.70 -23.87 -53.45
C ARG A 5 -57.54 -24.01 -52.44
N PRO A 6 -56.27 -24.00 -52.90
CA PRO A 6 -55.05 -23.93 -52.08
C PRO A 6 -54.59 -22.47 -51.91
N LEU A 7 -53.91 -22.14 -50.80
CA LEU A 7 -53.16 -20.89 -50.53
C LEU A 7 -52.68 -21.00 -49.06
N GLN A 8 -51.50 -20.60 -48.58
CA GLN A 8 -50.49 -19.66 -49.02
C GLN A 8 -49.14 -20.10 -48.42
N LEU A 9 -48.06 -20.00 -49.20
CA LEU A 9 -46.71 -19.82 -48.67
C LEU A 9 -46.66 -18.46 -47.96
N LEU A 10 -46.25 -18.44 -46.70
CA LEU A 10 -45.92 -17.24 -45.94
C LEU A 10 -44.40 -17.21 -45.75
N THR A 11 -43.74 -16.37 -46.54
CA THR A 11 -42.35 -15.96 -46.37
C THR A 11 -42.22 -15.14 -45.08
N LEU A 12 -41.60 -15.71 -44.06
CA LEU A 12 -41.12 -14.96 -42.90
C LEU A 12 -39.77 -14.32 -43.23
N ALA A 13 -39.78 -13.01 -43.44
CA ALA A 13 -38.56 -12.21 -43.48
C ALA A 13 -38.02 -12.09 -42.04
N ALA A 14 -36.88 -12.74 -41.78
CA ALA A 14 -36.17 -12.57 -40.51
C ALA A 14 -35.36 -11.27 -40.57
N ALA A 15 -35.81 -10.23 -39.84
CA ALA A 15 -35.00 -9.06 -39.56
C ALA A 15 -33.92 -9.44 -38.54
N ALA A 16 -32.65 -9.42 -38.95
CA ALA A 16 -31.52 -9.59 -38.04
C ALA A 16 -31.38 -8.33 -37.18
N ALA A 17 -31.83 -8.40 -35.94
CA ALA A 17 -31.47 -7.40 -34.93
C ALA A 17 -30.01 -7.64 -34.53
N LEU A 18 -29.11 -6.73 -34.90
CA LEU A 18 -27.78 -6.62 -34.33
C LEU A 18 -27.93 -6.23 -32.86
N ALA A 19 -27.99 -7.22 -31.97
CA ALA A 19 -27.81 -7.02 -30.55
C ALA A 19 -26.38 -6.51 -30.32
N THR A 20 -26.24 -5.23 -30.04
CA THR A 20 -25.03 -4.69 -29.42
C THR A 20 -24.93 -5.34 -28.05
N ALA A 21 -23.96 -6.24 -27.89
CA ALA A 21 -23.66 -6.82 -26.59
C ALA A 21 -23.29 -5.69 -25.61
N PRO A 22 -23.94 -5.60 -24.43
CA PRO A 22 -23.36 -4.80 -23.37
C PRO A 22 -22.07 -5.49 -22.92
N ALA A 23 -21.10 -4.67 -22.53
CA ALA A 23 -19.75 -5.05 -22.17
C ALA A 23 -19.70 -6.23 -21.18
N LEU A 24 -19.22 -7.39 -21.65
CA LEU A 24 -18.83 -8.55 -20.83
C LEU A 24 -17.52 -8.31 -20.04
N ALA A 25 -17.34 -7.11 -19.50
CA ALA A 25 -16.15 -6.76 -18.70
C ALA A 25 -16.49 -6.36 -17.25
N ASP A 26 -17.77 -6.12 -16.92
CA ASP A 26 -18.17 -5.61 -15.60
C ASP A 26 -18.74 -6.71 -14.67
N GLU A 27 -19.37 -7.75 -15.21
CA GLU A 27 -19.99 -8.81 -14.38
C GLU A 27 -18.99 -9.79 -13.72
N HIS A 28 -17.73 -9.83 -14.16
CA HIS A 28 -16.74 -10.76 -13.59
C HIS A 28 -16.07 -10.23 -12.31
N HIS A 29 -16.09 -8.91 -12.05
CA HIS A 29 -15.56 -8.33 -10.82
C HIS A 29 -16.53 -8.53 -9.64
N ASP A 30 -17.83 -8.46 -9.88
CA ASP A 30 -18.88 -8.60 -8.85
C ASP A 30 -18.98 -10.02 -8.24
N ARG A 31 -18.53 -11.06 -8.96
CA ARG A 31 -18.57 -12.45 -8.43
C ARG A 31 -17.41 -12.79 -7.49
N TYR A 32 -16.31 -12.04 -7.47
CA TYR A 32 -15.21 -12.23 -6.50
C TYR A 32 -15.49 -11.54 -5.15
N VAL A 33 -16.42 -10.58 -5.16
CA VAL A 33 -16.79 -9.64 -4.07
C VAL A 33 -17.96 -10.17 -3.21
N GLN A 34 -18.37 -11.44 -3.39
CA GLN A 34 -19.48 -12.09 -2.65
C GLN A 34 -19.16 -12.37 -1.16
N GLY A 35 -19.00 -11.32 -0.34
CA GLY A 35 -19.00 -11.38 1.13
C GLY A 35 -17.68 -11.78 1.81
N ARG A 36 -16.60 -12.00 1.05
CA ARG A 36 -15.28 -12.36 1.58
C ARG A 36 -14.36 -11.17 1.79
N MET A 37 -14.52 -10.13 0.98
CA MET A 37 -13.72 -8.90 1.01
C MET A 37 -14.63 -7.68 1.22
N VAL A 38 -14.16 -6.68 1.95
CA VAL A 38 -14.87 -5.46 2.30
C VAL A 38 -13.99 -4.28 1.89
N LEU A 39 -14.57 -3.33 1.14
CA LEU A 39 -13.91 -2.07 0.83
C LEU A 39 -13.91 -1.18 2.08
N ASP A 40 -12.72 -0.83 2.56
CA ASP A 40 -12.54 0.22 3.54
C ASP A 40 -12.27 1.54 2.81
N ALA A 41 -13.35 2.28 2.52
CA ALA A 41 -13.30 3.58 1.86
C ALA A 41 -13.09 4.75 2.86
N ARG A 42 -12.98 4.46 4.17
CA ARG A 42 -12.92 5.52 5.18
C ARG A 42 -11.64 6.32 5.00
N TYR A 43 -11.73 7.65 5.08
CA TYR A 43 -10.60 8.56 4.90
C TYR A 43 -9.88 8.42 3.55
N HIS A 44 -10.59 8.01 2.49
CA HIS A 44 -9.99 7.72 1.18
C HIS A 44 -8.92 6.63 1.24
N HIS A 45 -9.12 5.66 2.15
CA HIS A 45 -8.22 4.52 2.28
C HIS A 45 -8.31 3.56 1.08
N ASP A 46 -9.51 3.44 0.50
CA ASP A 46 -9.82 2.74 -0.76
C ASP A 46 -9.14 1.37 -0.91
N HIS A 47 -9.08 0.61 0.19
CA HIS A 47 -8.39 -0.67 0.26
C HIS A 47 -9.36 -1.81 0.62
N TYR A 48 -9.22 -2.97 -0.03
CA TYR A 48 -10.05 -4.14 0.23
C TYR A 48 -9.41 -5.05 1.28
N TYR A 49 -10.18 -5.42 2.31
CA TYR A 49 -9.76 -6.35 3.35
C TYR A 49 -10.67 -7.55 3.46
N PRO A 50 -10.16 -8.72 3.89
CA PRO A 50 -11.02 -9.83 4.27
C PRO A 50 -12.00 -9.42 5.36
N ALA A 51 -13.26 -9.83 5.23
CA ALA A 51 -14.30 -9.52 6.20
C ALA A 51 -13.97 -10.09 7.60
N VAL A 52 -14.34 -9.37 8.65
CA VAL A 52 -14.24 -9.90 10.02
C VAL A 52 -15.04 -11.19 10.12
N GLY A 53 -14.42 -12.21 10.71
CA GLY A 53 -14.99 -13.54 10.87
C GLY A 53 -14.67 -14.49 9.72
N PHE A 54 -14.06 -14.02 8.64
CA PHE A 54 -13.61 -14.84 7.52
C PHE A 54 -12.59 -15.91 7.95
N PHE A 55 -12.70 -17.12 7.41
CA PHE A 55 -11.76 -18.21 7.66
C PHE A 55 -10.59 -18.15 6.68
N ALA A 56 -9.37 -18.11 7.21
CA ALA A 56 -8.13 -18.17 6.45
C ALA A 56 -7.39 -19.48 6.79
N PRO A 57 -7.17 -20.38 5.82
CA PRO A 57 -6.43 -21.62 6.07
C PRO A 57 -5.00 -21.37 6.55
N VAL A 58 -4.39 -20.30 6.07
CA VAL A 58 -3.03 -19.85 6.42
C VAL A 58 -3.01 -18.33 6.49
N VAL A 59 -2.12 -17.78 7.30
CA VAL A 59 -1.84 -16.34 7.31
C VAL A 59 -0.81 -15.98 6.23
N PRO A 60 -0.87 -14.75 5.68
CA PRO A 60 0.13 -14.29 4.71
C PRO A 60 1.56 -14.40 5.26
N ARG A 61 2.52 -14.70 4.37
CA ARG A 61 3.94 -14.65 4.73
C ARG A 61 4.32 -13.25 5.20
N GLY A 62 5.21 -13.16 6.19
CA GLY A 62 5.59 -11.89 6.81
C GLY A 62 4.63 -11.43 7.92
N SER A 63 3.52 -12.14 8.17
CA SER A 63 2.69 -11.87 9.34
C SER A 63 3.49 -12.09 10.63
N VAL A 64 3.36 -11.17 11.59
CA VAL A 64 3.99 -11.26 12.90
C VAL A 64 3.06 -11.95 13.90
N SER A 65 3.63 -12.77 14.78
CA SER A 65 2.90 -13.37 15.90
C SER A 65 3.03 -12.49 17.14
N ILE A 66 1.93 -12.25 17.82
CA ILE A 66 1.83 -11.37 18.99
C ILE A 66 1.08 -12.09 20.10
N VAL A 67 1.67 -12.17 21.28
CA VAL A 67 1.03 -12.69 22.49
C VAL A 67 0.52 -11.52 23.31
N PHE A 68 -0.77 -11.51 23.63
CA PHE A 68 -1.40 -10.44 24.41
C PHE A 68 -2.63 -10.97 25.17
N GLY A 69 -2.81 -10.53 26.42
CA GLY A 69 -4.00 -10.89 27.20
C GLY A 69 -4.25 -12.40 27.34
N GLY A 70 -3.19 -13.23 27.32
CA GLY A 70 -3.30 -14.70 27.39
C GLY A 70 -3.65 -15.40 26.07
N GLY A 71 -3.76 -14.66 24.96
CA GLY A 71 -4.00 -15.20 23.62
C GLY A 71 -2.85 -14.94 22.65
N SER A 72 -2.86 -15.66 21.53
CA SER A 72 -1.93 -15.46 20.41
C SER A 72 -2.67 -14.95 19.18
N TYR A 73 -2.10 -13.93 18.55
CA TYR A 73 -2.64 -13.23 17.40
C TYR A 73 -1.60 -13.17 16.29
N TRP A 74 -2.05 -13.14 15.05
CA TRP A 74 -1.21 -12.90 13.90
C TRP A 74 -1.67 -11.63 13.21
N TYR A 75 -0.72 -10.82 12.80
CA TYR A 75 -0.98 -9.53 12.18
C TYR A 75 -0.13 -9.37 10.92
N GLY A 76 -0.77 -8.99 9.82
CA GLY A 76 -0.07 -8.75 8.55
C GLY A 76 -0.94 -7.93 7.60
N GLY A 77 -0.34 -6.92 6.97
CA GLY A 77 -1.02 -6.08 5.97
C GLY A 77 -2.31 -5.42 6.46
N GLY A 78 -2.43 -5.10 7.75
CA GLY A 78 -3.65 -4.51 8.32
C GLY A 78 -4.76 -5.50 8.70
N VAL A 79 -4.52 -6.80 8.54
CA VAL A 79 -5.49 -7.86 8.90
C VAL A 79 -5.02 -8.58 10.17
N TRP A 80 -5.97 -8.84 11.06
CA TRP A 80 -5.75 -9.51 12.33
C TRP A 80 -6.38 -10.88 12.34
N TYR A 81 -5.62 -11.86 12.83
CA TYR A 81 -5.99 -13.25 12.82
C TYR A 81 -5.83 -13.87 14.20
N ARG A 82 -6.70 -14.83 14.53
CA ARG A 82 -6.51 -15.74 15.66
C ARG A 82 -6.65 -17.20 15.20
N PRO A 83 -6.02 -18.17 15.89
CA PRO A 83 -6.25 -19.58 15.63
C PRO A 83 -7.72 -19.95 15.79
N TRP A 84 -8.23 -20.73 14.84
CA TRP A 84 -9.62 -21.22 14.83
C TRP A 84 -9.76 -22.44 13.92
N ASN A 85 -10.27 -23.55 14.44
CA ASN A 85 -10.59 -24.79 13.70
C ASN A 85 -9.52 -25.24 12.70
N GLY A 86 -8.27 -25.37 13.15
CA GLY A 86 -7.16 -25.83 12.30
C GLY A 86 -6.66 -24.82 11.26
N GLY A 87 -7.20 -23.61 11.26
CA GLY A 87 -6.68 -22.46 10.50
C GLY A 87 -6.78 -21.20 11.34
N PHE A 88 -7.16 -20.10 10.71
CA PHE A 88 -7.28 -18.79 11.32
C PHE A 88 -8.62 -18.14 11.02
N ARG A 89 -9.04 -17.24 11.90
CA ARG A 89 -10.21 -16.39 11.69
C ARG A 89 -9.80 -14.93 11.76
N VAL A 90 -10.29 -14.14 10.82
CA VAL A 90 -10.12 -12.68 10.81
C VAL A 90 -10.90 -12.08 11.98
N ILE A 91 -10.28 -11.17 12.73
CA ILE A 91 -10.87 -10.55 13.92
C ILE A 91 -10.63 -9.05 13.94
N VAL A 92 -11.36 -8.37 14.82
CA VAL A 92 -10.95 -7.05 15.33
C VAL A 92 -9.89 -7.27 16.41
N PRO A 93 -8.75 -6.55 16.38
CA PRO A 93 -7.72 -6.69 17.40
C PRO A 93 -8.19 -6.25 18.79
N PRO A 94 -7.62 -6.83 19.85
CA PRO A 94 -7.74 -6.26 21.20
C PRO A 94 -7.08 -4.88 21.26
N VAL A 95 -7.75 -3.95 21.94
CA VAL A 95 -7.17 -2.64 22.26
C VAL A 95 -5.98 -2.82 23.21
N GLY A 96 -4.91 -2.07 22.97
CA GLY A 96 -3.67 -2.07 23.75
C GLY A 96 -2.57 -2.99 23.19
N VAL A 97 -2.85 -3.83 22.19
CA VAL A 97 -1.82 -4.64 21.53
C VAL A 97 -0.83 -3.71 20.81
N ILE A 98 0.47 -3.99 20.93
CA ILE A 98 1.53 -3.22 20.24
C ILE A 98 2.02 -4.01 19.02
N VAL A 99 2.00 -3.37 17.86
CA VAL A 99 2.62 -3.88 16.63
C VAL A 99 3.94 -3.15 16.35
N PRO A 100 4.97 -3.83 15.84
CA PRO A 100 6.26 -3.19 15.57
C PRO A 100 6.22 -2.28 14.33
N VAL A 101 5.32 -2.56 13.38
CA VAL A 101 5.22 -1.87 12.09
C VAL A 101 3.74 -1.65 11.75
N LEU A 102 3.43 -0.48 11.21
CA LEU A 102 2.11 -0.15 10.69
C LEU A 102 1.76 -0.98 9.44
N PRO A 103 0.47 -1.10 9.08
CA PRO A 103 0.08 -1.70 7.80
C PRO A 103 0.68 -0.94 6.63
N ASP A 104 1.00 -1.58 5.51
CA ASP A 104 1.56 -0.88 4.36
C ASP A 104 0.60 0.18 3.79
N ALA A 105 -0.70 -0.15 3.77
CA ALA A 105 -1.76 0.77 3.42
C ALA A 105 -2.35 1.35 4.71
N PHE A 106 -1.72 2.36 5.30
CA PHE A 106 -2.28 3.10 6.43
C PHE A 106 -2.57 4.54 6.04
N VAL A 107 -3.60 5.12 6.66
CA VAL A 107 -3.89 6.55 6.56
C VAL A 107 -3.41 7.25 7.83
N THR A 108 -2.69 8.36 7.67
CA THR A 108 -2.33 9.22 8.81
C THR A 108 -3.48 10.20 9.07
N LEU A 109 -3.91 10.32 10.31
CA LEU A 109 -4.95 11.23 10.76
C LEU A 109 -4.36 12.18 11.80
N ARG A 110 -4.84 13.43 11.80
CA ARG A 110 -4.61 14.37 12.92
C ARG A 110 -5.92 14.67 13.62
N VAL A 111 -5.98 14.28 14.90
CA VAL A 111 -7.15 14.51 15.75
C VAL A 111 -6.68 15.16 17.04
N GLY A 112 -7.19 16.36 17.34
CA GLY A 112 -6.78 17.11 18.53
C GLY A 112 -5.27 17.42 18.60
N GLY A 113 -4.61 17.53 17.45
CA GLY A 113 -3.15 17.76 17.35
C GLY A 113 -2.29 16.50 17.50
N LEU A 114 -2.88 15.36 17.85
CA LEU A 114 -2.18 14.09 18.00
C LEU A 114 -2.23 13.26 16.71
N PRO A 115 -1.15 12.52 16.38
CA PRO A 115 -1.16 11.60 15.25
C PRO A 115 -1.93 10.32 15.61
N TYR A 116 -2.79 9.91 14.69
CA TYR A 116 -3.41 8.59 14.67
C TYR A 116 -3.10 7.96 13.32
N TYR A 117 -3.02 6.63 13.29
CA TYR A 117 -2.88 5.88 12.05
C TYR A 117 -4.09 4.96 11.92
N TYR A 118 -4.64 4.85 10.73
CA TYR A 118 -5.86 4.11 10.47
C TYR A 118 -5.64 3.08 9.38
N ALA A 119 -6.15 1.87 9.57
CA ALA A 119 -6.34 0.90 8.51
C ALA A 119 -7.35 -0.18 8.93
N ASN A 120 -8.20 -0.61 7.99
CA ASN A 120 -9.13 -1.73 8.17
C ASN A 120 -10.03 -1.56 9.41
N GLY A 121 -10.52 -0.33 9.65
CA GLY A 121 -11.32 -0.01 10.84
C GLY A 121 -10.55 0.03 12.17
N VAL A 122 -9.22 -0.16 12.18
CA VAL A 122 -8.36 -0.16 13.37
C VAL A 122 -7.57 1.14 13.45
N TYR A 123 -7.47 1.69 14.66
CA TYR A 123 -6.70 2.89 14.96
C TYR A 123 -5.44 2.53 15.74
N TYR A 124 -4.34 3.20 15.41
CA TYR A 124 -3.05 3.02 16.05
C TYR A 124 -2.47 4.35 16.51
N GLN A 125 -1.71 4.33 17.60
CA GLN A 125 -0.92 5.45 18.07
C GLN A 125 0.52 5.04 18.39
N PRO A 126 1.50 5.96 18.29
CA PRO A 126 2.87 5.69 18.72
C PRO A 126 2.90 5.25 20.19
N ALA A 127 3.65 4.19 20.48
CA ALA A 127 3.86 3.66 21.82
C ALA A 127 5.30 3.14 21.98
N PRO A 128 5.82 3.00 23.21
CA PRO A 128 7.10 2.33 23.42
C PRO A 128 7.09 0.92 22.79
N GLY A 129 8.02 0.66 21.87
CA GLY A 129 8.11 -0.62 21.15
C GLY A 129 7.30 -0.72 19.86
N GLY A 130 6.62 0.36 19.42
CA GLY A 130 5.98 0.40 18.10
C GLY A 130 4.70 1.24 18.11
N TYR A 131 3.58 0.61 17.75
CA TYR A 131 2.28 1.26 17.61
C TYR A 131 1.22 0.47 18.36
N ALA A 132 0.55 1.12 19.32
CA ALA A 132 -0.53 0.50 20.08
C ALA A 132 -1.86 0.61 19.32
N VAL A 133 -2.61 -0.48 19.26
CA VAL A 133 -4.02 -0.49 18.85
C VAL A 133 -4.82 0.29 19.88
N VAL A 134 -5.57 1.29 19.44
CA VAL A 134 -6.39 2.14 20.30
C VAL A 134 -7.85 2.11 19.85
N THR A 135 -8.74 2.59 20.71
CA THR A 135 -10.12 2.88 20.31
C THR A 135 -10.15 4.02 19.31
N ALA A 136 -11.20 4.08 18.50
CA ALA A 136 -11.43 5.21 17.62
C ALA A 136 -11.39 6.53 18.42
N PRO A 137 -10.70 7.58 17.92
CA PRO A 137 -10.67 8.87 18.59
C PRO A 137 -12.07 9.50 18.62
N PRO A 138 -12.43 10.30 19.65
CA PRO A 138 -13.78 10.85 19.79
C PRO A 138 -14.27 11.66 18.58
N GLN A 139 -13.36 12.27 17.82
CA GLN A 139 -13.66 13.05 16.62
C GLN A 139 -13.27 12.32 15.32
N ALA A 140 -13.30 10.98 15.32
CA ALA A 140 -12.97 10.18 14.14
C ALA A 140 -13.77 10.60 12.89
N ASP A 141 -15.05 10.91 13.02
CA ASP A 141 -15.89 11.31 11.88
C ASP A 141 -15.54 12.69 11.30
N GLN A 142 -14.81 13.51 12.06
CA GLN A 142 -14.30 14.82 11.63
C GLN A 142 -12.80 14.77 11.27
N ALA A 143 -12.16 13.61 11.45
CA ALA A 143 -10.75 13.44 11.14
C ALA A 143 -10.57 13.50 9.62
N VAL A 144 -9.62 14.35 9.19
CA VAL A 144 -9.23 14.42 7.79
C VAL A 144 -7.94 13.64 7.63
N ALA A 145 -7.86 12.84 6.56
CA ALA A 145 -6.61 12.24 6.13
C ALA A 145 -5.56 13.34 5.99
N GLN A 146 -4.46 13.20 6.72
CA GLN A 146 -3.30 14.00 6.44
C GLN A 146 -2.74 13.54 5.10
N PRO A 147 -2.63 14.43 4.11
CA PRO A 147 -1.84 14.11 2.93
C PRO A 147 -0.46 13.68 3.41
N SER A 148 0.07 12.61 2.82
CA SER A 148 1.50 12.31 2.94
C SER A 148 2.27 13.61 2.69
N PRO A 149 3.24 13.99 3.53
CA PRO A 149 4.06 15.16 3.25
C PRO A 149 4.53 15.04 1.80
N PRO A 150 4.39 16.09 0.97
CA PRO A 150 4.93 16.04 -0.37
C PRO A 150 6.40 15.60 -0.27
N PRO A 151 6.88 14.73 -1.19
CA PRO A 151 8.26 14.31 -1.19
C PRO A 151 9.14 15.53 -0.97
N ALA A 152 10.08 15.46 -0.04
CA ALA A 152 11.02 16.56 0.17
C ALA A 152 11.57 16.96 -1.21
N PRO A 153 11.63 18.26 -1.54
CA PRO A 153 12.13 18.67 -2.84
C PRO A 153 13.50 18.01 -3.05
N PRO A 154 13.79 17.49 -4.26
CA PRO A 154 15.10 16.95 -4.54
C PRO A 154 16.13 18.02 -4.16
N ARG A 155 17.16 17.62 -3.41
CA ARG A 155 18.26 18.55 -3.14
C ARG A 155 18.84 19.00 -4.48
N PRO A 156 19.21 20.28 -4.63
CA PRO A 156 19.90 20.72 -5.83
C PRO A 156 21.04 19.77 -6.17
N GLU A 157 21.15 19.39 -7.44
CA GLU A 157 22.27 18.57 -7.88
C GLU A 157 23.57 19.33 -7.58
N PRO A 158 24.51 18.75 -6.84
CA PRO A 158 25.72 19.46 -6.45
C PRO A 158 26.56 19.79 -7.69
N ILE A 159 26.96 21.04 -7.83
CA ILE A 159 27.94 21.44 -8.84
C ILE A 159 29.33 21.02 -8.35
N VAL A 160 30.02 20.22 -9.14
CA VAL A 160 31.32 19.65 -8.77
C VAL A 160 32.47 20.48 -9.35
N TYR A 161 33.24 21.10 -8.46
CA TYR A 161 34.40 21.92 -8.80
C TYR A 161 35.72 21.18 -8.51
N PRO A 162 36.57 20.91 -9.51
CA PRO A 162 37.89 20.32 -9.28
C PRO A 162 38.84 21.32 -8.59
N ARG A 163 39.37 20.99 -7.40
CA ARG A 163 40.31 21.88 -6.68
C ARG A 163 41.70 21.91 -7.31
N ASN A 164 42.10 20.81 -7.95
CA ASN A 164 43.45 20.63 -8.47
C ASN A 164 43.49 20.66 -10.02
N GLY A 165 42.41 21.11 -10.66
CA GLY A 165 42.29 21.12 -12.12
C GLY A 165 42.17 19.72 -12.74
N GLN A 166 41.55 18.77 -12.03
CA GLN A 166 41.30 17.42 -12.56
C GLN A 166 40.55 17.49 -13.91
N PRO A 167 40.97 16.72 -14.94
CA PRO A 167 40.32 16.73 -16.25
C PRO A 167 38.92 16.05 -16.20
N PRO A 168 38.02 16.37 -17.15
CA PRO A 168 36.65 15.85 -17.17
C PRO A 168 36.55 14.32 -17.11
N ALA A 169 37.44 13.61 -17.80
CA ALA A 169 37.48 12.15 -17.78
C ALA A 169 37.77 11.58 -16.39
N GLN A 170 38.64 12.25 -15.61
CA GLN A 170 38.93 11.87 -14.23
C GLN A 170 37.73 12.18 -13.33
N GLN A 171 37.09 13.33 -13.51
CA GLN A 171 35.89 13.71 -12.76
C GLN A 171 34.75 12.68 -12.94
N GLU A 172 34.51 12.22 -14.16
CA GLU A 172 33.48 11.20 -14.42
C GLU A 172 33.84 9.85 -13.76
N ALA A 173 35.10 9.43 -13.84
CA ALA A 173 35.57 8.20 -13.22
C ALA A 173 35.47 8.26 -11.68
N ASP A 174 35.86 9.39 -11.09
CA ASP A 174 35.78 9.65 -9.66
C ASP A 174 34.32 9.67 -9.18
N MET A 175 33.44 10.36 -9.91
CA MET A 175 32.01 10.40 -9.61
C MET A 175 31.39 9.00 -9.64
N ARG A 176 31.70 8.20 -10.67
CA ARG A 176 31.21 6.82 -10.79
C ARG A 176 31.69 5.94 -9.63
N ALA A 177 32.96 6.07 -9.25
CA ALA A 177 33.55 5.33 -8.13
C ALA A 177 32.96 5.77 -6.77
N CYS A 178 32.69 7.06 -6.60
CA CYS A 178 32.08 7.57 -5.38
C CYS A 178 30.60 7.17 -5.27
N ASN A 179 29.85 7.17 -6.37
CA ASN A 179 28.47 6.67 -6.38
C ASN A 179 28.40 5.18 -6.07
N SER A 180 29.30 4.36 -6.62
CA SER A 180 29.33 2.93 -6.30
C SER A 180 29.75 2.65 -4.86
N TRP A 181 30.69 3.43 -4.31
CA TRP A 181 31.07 3.35 -2.88
C TRP A 181 29.98 3.86 -1.94
N ALA A 182 29.26 4.93 -2.30
CA ALA A 182 28.15 5.45 -1.51
C ALA A 182 27.01 4.45 -1.37
N ALA A 183 26.76 3.64 -2.42
CA ALA A 183 25.76 2.58 -2.41
C ALA A 183 26.07 1.44 -1.42
N THR A 184 27.34 1.29 -0.99
CA THR A 184 27.73 0.29 0.01
C THR A 184 27.67 0.81 1.45
N GLN A 185 27.40 2.11 1.66
CA GLN A 185 27.31 2.67 2.99
C GLN A 185 26.04 2.19 3.73
N PRO A 186 26.10 2.03 5.06
CA PRO A 186 24.94 1.69 5.87
C PRO A 186 23.77 2.65 5.62
N ALA A 187 22.55 2.12 5.51
CA ALA A 187 21.31 2.88 5.27
C ALA A 187 21.19 3.63 3.92
N SER A 188 22.21 3.69 3.06
CA SER A 188 22.11 4.34 1.73
C SER A 188 21.01 3.76 0.83
N ALA A 189 20.66 2.49 0.99
CA ALA A 189 19.60 1.83 0.20
C ALA A 189 18.20 2.40 0.48
N ASN A 190 17.96 2.93 1.69
CA ASN A 190 16.63 3.38 2.12
C ASN A 190 16.61 4.86 2.54
N ASP A 191 17.77 5.52 2.61
CA ASP A 191 17.92 6.93 2.96
C ASP A 191 18.78 7.63 1.91
N ALA A 192 18.11 8.27 0.94
CA ALA A 192 18.76 9.07 -0.10
C ALA A 192 19.65 10.17 0.51
N SER A 193 19.36 10.60 1.75
CA SER A 193 20.14 11.64 2.39
C SER A 193 21.52 11.17 2.82
N VAL A 194 21.62 9.90 3.25
CA VAL A 194 22.88 9.23 3.59
C VAL A 194 23.71 9.03 2.33
N PHE A 195 23.08 8.60 1.24
CA PHE A 195 23.74 8.44 -0.05
C PHE A 195 24.38 9.76 -0.52
N SER A 196 23.64 10.88 -0.55
CA SER A 196 24.23 12.17 -0.99
C SER A 196 25.41 12.59 -0.14
N ARG A 197 25.32 12.46 1.20
CA ARG A 197 26.41 12.82 2.11
C ARG A 197 27.65 11.94 1.91
N ALA A 198 27.45 10.66 1.61
CA ALA A 198 28.54 9.75 1.29
C ALA A 198 29.25 10.16 -0.01
N VAL A 199 28.49 10.48 -1.07
CA VAL A 199 29.07 10.97 -2.33
C VAL A 199 29.84 12.28 -2.10
N GLU A 200 29.28 13.22 -1.34
CA GLU A 200 29.93 14.46 -0.90
C GLU A 200 31.27 14.21 -0.22
N ALA A 201 31.31 13.37 0.81
CA ALA A 201 32.54 13.06 1.52
C ALA A 201 33.59 12.37 0.63
N CYS A 202 33.16 11.47 -0.27
CA CYS A 202 34.07 10.78 -1.18
C CYS A 202 34.68 11.73 -2.21
N MET A 203 33.85 12.59 -2.83
CA MET A 203 34.30 13.58 -3.81
C MET A 203 35.19 14.64 -3.15
N ASP A 204 34.87 15.06 -1.92
CA ASP A 204 35.72 15.96 -1.14
C ASP A 204 37.11 15.37 -0.90
N GLY A 205 37.18 14.10 -0.46
CA GLY A 205 38.45 13.39 -0.28
C GLY A 205 39.29 13.22 -1.55
N ARG A 206 38.65 13.26 -2.73
CA ARG A 206 39.31 13.22 -4.05
C ARG A 206 39.70 14.61 -4.59
N GLY A 207 39.50 15.66 -3.80
CA GLY A 207 39.86 17.03 -4.15
C GLY A 207 38.84 17.73 -5.05
N TYR A 208 37.56 17.38 -4.93
CA TYR A 208 36.47 18.16 -5.48
C TYR A 208 35.79 19.00 -4.39
N THR A 209 35.12 20.08 -4.79
CA THR A 209 34.20 20.83 -3.93
C THR A 209 32.82 20.67 -4.52
N MET A 210 31.84 20.27 -3.70
CA MET A 210 30.45 20.10 -4.12
C MET A 210 29.61 21.22 -3.49
N ARG A 211 28.81 21.94 -4.28
CA ARG A 211 27.97 23.06 -3.84
C ARG A 211 26.56 23.00 -4.40
#